data_AF-A0A5T3DDZ9-F1
#
_entry.id   AF-A0A5T3DDZ9-F1
#
_cell.length_a   1.000
_cell.length_b   1.000
_cell.length_c   1.000
_cell.angle_alpha   90.00
_cell.angle_beta   90.00
_cell.angle_gamma   90.00
#
_symmetry.space_group_name_H-M   'P 1'
#
loop_
_entity.id
_entity.type
_entity.pdbx_description
1 polymer ?
#
loop_
_entity_poly.entity_id
_entity_poly.type
_entity_poly.pdbx_seq_one_letter_code
_entity_poly.pdbx_strand_id
1 'polypeptide(L)' 'MLDGVRRYVAYLGSTYKTGSEFVQQAATFFGPDRHFENHWDIPVRGGSGMPGIPVSPPDKTIPPGFRG' A
#
# COMPACT_ATOMS: atom_id res chain seq x y z
N MET A 1 -21.24 0.96 9.39
CA MET A 1 -20.09 0.40 10.15
C MET A 1 -19.56 -0.87 9.50
N LEU A 2 -20.34 -1.96 9.40
CA LEU A 2 -19.93 -3.23 8.78
C LEU A 2 -19.40 -3.07 7.34
N ASP A 3 -20.05 -2.26 6.52
CA ASP A 3 -19.57 -2.02 5.14
C ASP A 3 -18.22 -1.28 5.11
N GLY A 4 -17.97 -0.40 6.08
CA GLY A 4 -16.68 0.25 6.28
C GLY A 4 -15.56 -0.74 6.58
N VAL A 5 -15.84 -1.69 7.48
CA VAL A 5 -14.91 -2.79 7.83
C VAL A 5 -14.64 -3.67 6.60
N ARG A 6 -15.68 -4.03 5.83
CA ARG A 6 -15.53 -4.83 4.61
C ARG A 6 -14.63 -4.15 3.57
N ARG A 7 -14.82 -2.85 3.34
CA ARG A 7 -13.94 -2.06 2.45
C ARG A 7 -12.50 -2.04 2.96
N TYR A 8 -12.29 -1.82 4.26
CA TYR A 8 -10.95 -1.83 4.85
C TYR A 8 -10.26 -3.20 4.73
N VAL A 9 -10.97 -4.31 4.94
CA VAL A 9 -10.44 -5.67 4.74
C VAL A 9 -10.03 -5.89 3.27
N ALA A 10 -10.87 -5.46 2.32
CA ALA A 10 -10.54 -5.55 0.89
C ALA A 10 -9.31 -4.71 0.53
N TYR A 11 -9.19 -3.51 1.09
CA TYR A 11 -8.00 -2.65 0.96
C TYR A 11 -6.74 -3.33 1.50
N LEU A 12 -6.79 -3.91 2.71
CA LEU A 12 -5.65 -4.63 3.30
C LEU A 12 -5.24 -5.86 2.46
N GLY A 13 -6.20 -6.59 1.89
CA GLY A 13 -5.93 -7.72 1.00
C GLY A 13 -5.24 -7.29 -0.29
N SER A 14 -5.73 -6.20 -0.91
CA SER A 14 -5.18 -5.68 -2.16
C SER A 14 -3.78 -5.06 -2.02
N THR A 15 -3.49 -4.44 -0.87
CA THR A 15 -2.19 -3.81 -0.57
C THR A 15 -1.17 -4.78 0.01
N TYR A 16 -1.52 -6.06 0.18
CA TYR A 16 -0.70 -7.06 0.87
C TYR A 16 -0.35 -6.67 2.32
N LYS A 17 -1.16 -5.81 2.94
CA LYS A 17 -1.01 -5.43 4.36
C LYS A 17 -1.78 -6.38 5.30
N THR A 18 -2.45 -7.39 4.76
CA THR A 18 -3.12 -8.41 5.56
C THR A 18 -2.08 -9.23 6.32
N GLY A 19 -2.19 -9.29 7.65
CA GLY A 19 -1.22 -9.98 8.49
C GLY A 19 0.09 -9.22 8.72
N SER A 20 0.18 -7.95 8.31
CA SER A 20 1.28 -7.09 8.74
C SER A 20 1.07 -6.68 10.20
N GLU A 21 2.18 -6.38 10.90
CA GLU A 21 2.16 -5.86 12.26
C GLU A 21 1.59 -4.41 12.33
N PHE A 22 1.41 -3.75 11.19
CA PHE A 22 1.00 -2.34 11.08
C PHE A 22 -0.41 -2.22 10.47
N VAL A 23 -1.43 -2.41 11.31
CA VAL A 23 -2.84 -2.07 11.03
C VAL A 23 -3.28 -0.89 11.88
N GLN A 24 -4.33 -0.18 11.45
CA GLN A 24 -4.87 0.93 12.24
C GLN A 24 -5.43 0.40 13.57
N GLN A 25 -5.10 1.07 14.68
CA GLN A 25 -5.60 0.68 16.00
C GLN A 25 -7.14 0.75 16.02
N ALA A 26 -7.78 -0.21 16.68
CA ALA A 26 -9.24 -0.26 16.77
C ALA A 26 -9.85 1.01 17.40
N ALA A 27 -9.18 1.59 18.40
CA ALA A 27 -9.62 2.81 19.07
C ALA A 27 -9.63 4.03 18.12
N THR A 28 -8.65 4.12 17.21
CA THR A 28 -8.61 5.15 16.17
C THR A 28 -9.64 4.85 15.09
N PHE A 29 -9.70 3.59 14.63
CA PHE A 29 -10.55 3.20 13.52
C PHE A 29 -12.06 3.36 13.81
N PHE A 30 -12.48 3.05 15.04
CA PHE A 30 -13.86 3.21 15.53
C PHE A 30 -14.07 4.46 16.40
N GLY A 31 -13.07 5.33 16.46
CA GLY A 31 -13.11 6.57 17.22
C GLY A 31 -14.08 7.61 16.63
N PRO A 32 -14.15 8.81 17.22
CA PRO A 32 -15.07 9.88 16.81
C PRO A 32 -14.89 10.34 15.36
N ASP A 33 -13.69 10.17 14.79
CA ASP A 33 -13.39 10.47 13.39
C ASP A 33 -13.96 9.44 12.41
N ARG A 34 -14.43 8.30 12.92
CA ARG A 34 -15.18 7.28 12.16
C ARG A 34 -14.44 6.84 10.90
N HIS A 35 -13.16 6.48 11.03
CA HIS A 35 -12.31 6.06 9.90
C HIS A 35 -12.87 4.89 9.09
N PHE A 36 -13.79 4.08 9.62
CA PHE A 36 -14.55 3.09 8.86
C PHE A 36 -15.37 3.71 7.70
N GLU A 37 -15.69 5.00 7.74
CA GLU A 37 -16.45 5.70 6.69
C GLU A 37 -15.62 6.05 5.47
N ASN A 38 -14.28 6.10 5.59
CA ASN A 38 -13.38 6.34 4.48
C ASN A 38 -13.66 5.39 3.30
N HIS A 39 -13.36 5.86 2.09
CA HIS A 39 -13.62 5.10 0.87
C HIS A 39 -12.84 3.79 0.79
N TRP A 40 -11.63 3.73 1.36
CA TRP A 40 -10.74 2.57 1.34
C TRP A 40 -10.59 1.97 -0.06
N ASP A 41 -10.40 2.83 -1.06
CA ASP A 41 -10.31 2.41 -2.46
C ASP A 41 -9.17 1.42 -2.66
N ILE A 42 -9.50 0.33 -3.34
CA ILE A 42 -8.51 -0.68 -3.70
C ILE A 42 -7.60 -0.06 -4.76
N PRO A 43 -6.28 0.07 -4.50
CA PRO A 43 -5.37 0.50 -5.54
C PRO A 43 -5.49 -0.47 -6.71
N VAL A 44 -5.76 0.07 -7.90
CA VAL A 44 -5.63 -0.70 -9.13
C VAL A 44 -4.17 -1.12 -9.19
N ARG A 45 -3.89 -2.40 -8.86
CA ARG A 45 -2.61 -3.00 -9.19
C ARG A 45 -2.49 -2.77 -10.68
N GLY A 46 -1.52 -1.94 -11.09
CA GLY A 46 -1.27 -1.69 -12.49
C GLY A 46 -1.33 -3.04 -13.18
N GLY A 47 -2.31 -3.21 -14.07
CA GLY A 47 -2.36 -4.38 -14.91
C GLY A 47 -0.98 -4.58 -15.51
N SER A 48 -0.64 -5.81 -15.83
CA SER A 48 0.47 -6.17 -16.71
C SER A 48 0.33 -5.47 -18.08
N GLY A 49 0.51 -4.15 -18.10
CA GLY A 49 0.02 -3.23 -19.11
C GLY A 49 0.19 -1.76 -18.73
N MET A 50 1.12 -1.42 -17.82
CA MET A 50 1.61 -0.04 -17.69
C MET A 50 2.36 0.32 -18.98
N PRO A 51 1.92 1.32 -19.78
CA PRO A 51 2.82 1.99 -20.69
C PRO A 51 3.91 2.63 -19.84
N GLY A 52 5.17 2.37 -20.18
CA GLY A 52 6.33 2.54 -19.31
C GLY A 52 6.32 3.81 -18.46
N ILE A 53 6.31 3.61 -17.14
CA ILE A 53 7.03 4.53 -16.26
C ILE A 53 8.49 4.38 -16.67
N PRO A 54 9.17 5.45 -17.14
CA PRO A 54 10.60 5.38 -17.41
C PRO A 54 11.32 5.25 -16.06
N VAL A 55 11.47 4.02 -15.59
CA VAL A 55 12.47 3.71 -14.56
C VAL A 55 13.82 3.98 -15.21
N SER A 56 14.52 5.00 -14.73
CA SER A 56 15.91 5.24 -15.12
C SER A 56 16.70 3.94 -14.94
N PRO A 57 17.55 3.56 -15.91
CA PRO A 57 18.40 2.39 -15.75
C PRO A 57 19.16 2.48 -14.43
N PRO A 58 19.27 1.39 -13.65
CA PRO A 58 20.10 1.39 -12.45
C PRO A 58 21.51 1.82 -12.86
N ASP A 59 22.05 2.81 -12.17
CA ASP A 59 23.41 3.28 -12.42
C ASP A 59 24.37 2.10 -12.19
N LYS A 60 25.07 1.68 -13.26
CA LYS A 60 26.01 0.56 -13.22
C LYS A 60 27.42 0.98 -12.81
N THR A 61 27.63 2.26 -12.46
CA THR A 61 28.95 2.75 -12.09
C THR A 61 29.19 2.49 -10.61
N ILE A 62 30.06 1.53 -10.31
CA ILE A 62 30.57 1.27 -8.96
C ILE A 62 31.56 2.40 -8.63
N PRO A 63 31.38 3.15 -7.52
CA PRO A 63 32.29 4.24 -7.16
C PRO A 63 33.74 3.76 -6.99
N PRO A 64 34.75 4.57 -7.35
CA PRO A 64 36.14 4.25 -7.09
C PRO A 64 36.36 4.05 -5.59
N GLY A 65 36.96 2.92 -5.20
CA GLY A 65 37.14 2.49 -3.80
C GLY A 65 36.30 1.28 -3.38
N PHE A 66 35.32 0.85 -4.20
CA PHE A 66 34.51 -0.36 -3.96
C PHE A 66 34.94 -1.57 -4.82
N ARG A 67 35.99 -1.43 -5.64
CA ARG A 67 36.64 -2.55 -6.34
C ARG A 67 37.84 -2.99 -5.49
N GLY A 68 37.74 -4.16 -4.88
CA GLY A 68 38.82 -4.80 -4.13
C GLY A 68 39.96 -5.29 -5.03
#